data_AF-A0A2P9GJ38-F1
#
_entry.id   AF-A0A2P9GJ38-F1
#
_cell.length_a   1.000
_cell.length_b   1.000
_cell.length_c   1.000
_cell.angle_alpha   90.00
_cell.angle_beta   90.00
_cell.angle_gamma   90.00
#
_symmetry.space_group_name_H-M   'P 1'
#
loop_
_entity.id
_entity.type
_entity.pdbx_description
1 polymer ?
#
loop_
_entity_poly.entity_id
_entity_poly.type
_entity_poly.pdbx_seq_one_letter_code
_entity_poly.pdbx_strand_id
1 'polypeptide(L)'
;MKLHCSKILLLFLPLNIFVTSYQAHNTNKPYIIPHHTQTNRSLCECDTQLSNYDKDTGMKSVMQQFVDRTSQRFEEYKERLKDKRQKRKEERDKNIQKIIEKDKMEKSLAEKVEKGCLKCGCAIGGGVLPVWGLVSGIWYAILSQQVTKIAIQKGIEKGIEVGITEITKIYNVSHKGEVPVITVQEMLFSGKFNNGVKLYDMFEHISTMYEKLEGDYYDFGVYVHGMVTEEGIDAFNTHNGESIAAVAKAFEDGKALEFASHTSSLSNTIIASVVTIVVIVLILVIIYLILRYRRKKKMKKKAQYTKLLNE
;
A
#
# COMPACT_ATOMS: atom_id res chain seq x y z
N MET A 1 -14.59 6.23 -11.49
CA MET A 1 -13.46 5.33 -11.82
C MET A 1 -12.28 5.98 -12.57
N LYS A 2 -12.45 7.01 -13.43
CA LYS A 2 -11.34 7.61 -14.21
C LYS A 2 -10.38 8.55 -13.45
N LEU A 3 -10.77 9.11 -12.30
CA LEU A 3 -9.96 10.10 -11.56
C LEU A 3 -8.85 9.52 -10.66
N HIS A 4 -8.89 8.22 -10.36
CA HIS A 4 -7.88 7.60 -9.47
C HIS A 4 -6.69 7.01 -10.22
N CYS A 5 -6.86 6.63 -11.50
CA CYS A 5 -5.74 6.18 -12.33
C CYS A 5 -4.74 7.30 -12.63
N SER A 6 -5.19 8.54 -12.82
CA SER A 6 -4.31 9.69 -13.05
C SER A 6 -3.45 10.02 -11.82
N LYS A 7 -3.99 9.85 -10.60
CA LYS A 7 -3.23 10.04 -9.35
C LYS A 7 -2.16 8.96 -9.11
N ILE A 8 -2.42 7.71 -9.51
CA ILE A 8 -1.43 6.61 -9.40
C ILE A 8 -0.30 6.82 -10.42
N LEU A 9 -0.61 7.28 -11.64
CA LEU A 9 0.40 7.60 -12.65
C LEU A 9 1.27 8.80 -12.24
N LEU A 10 0.68 9.79 -11.56
CA LEU A 10 1.39 10.97 -11.04
C LEU A 10 2.39 10.64 -9.92
N LEU A 11 2.21 9.54 -9.19
CA LEU A 11 3.16 9.04 -8.18
C LEU A 11 4.40 8.34 -8.79
N PHE A 12 4.29 7.83 -10.02
CA PHE A 12 5.41 7.19 -10.72
C PHE A 12 6.48 8.19 -11.18
N LEU A 13 6.06 9.41 -11.54
CA LEU A 13 6.94 10.50 -11.98
C LEU A 13 8.00 10.91 -10.92
N PRO A 14 7.66 11.19 -9.66
CA PRO A 14 8.66 11.52 -8.63
C PRO A 14 9.57 10.33 -8.27
N LEU A 15 9.08 9.09 -8.38
CA LEU A 15 9.88 7.88 -8.12
C LEU A 15 10.98 7.66 -9.18
N ASN A 16 10.67 7.89 -10.46
CA ASN A 16 11.68 7.81 -11.53
C ASN A 16 12.72 8.93 -11.46
N ILE A 17 12.33 10.13 -10.99
CA ILE A 17 13.26 11.25 -10.74
C ILE A 17 14.23 10.91 -9.59
N PHE A 18 13.75 10.23 -8.54
CA PHE A 18 14.60 9.79 -7.44
C PHE A 18 15.61 8.71 -7.87
N VAL A 19 15.18 7.75 -8.70
CA VAL A 19 16.06 6.68 -9.20
C VAL A 19 17.11 7.20 -10.18
N THR A 20 16.75 8.12 -11.07
CA THR A 20 17.68 8.72 -12.04
C THR A 20 18.72 9.64 -11.39
N SER A 21 18.37 10.40 -10.34
CA SER A 21 19.34 11.20 -9.58
C SER A 21 20.36 10.35 -8.81
N TYR A 22 20.00 9.12 -8.41
CA TYR A 22 20.91 8.19 -7.76
C TYR A 22 22.00 7.68 -8.72
N GLN A 23 21.67 7.51 -10.00
CA GLN A 23 22.60 7.02 -11.01
C GLN A 23 23.58 8.11 -11.48
N ALA A 24 23.16 9.37 -11.52
CA ALA A 24 24.00 10.51 -11.90
C ALA A 24 25.09 10.87 -10.86
N HIS A 25 24.95 10.47 -9.59
CA HIS A 25 25.90 10.79 -8.51
C HIS A 25 26.97 9.71 -8.25
N ASN A 26 27.09 8.69 -9.11
CA ASN A 26 28.10 7.64 -8.96
C ASN A 26 29.33 7.90 -9.85
N THR A 27 29.95 9.09 -9.71
CA THR A 27 31.25 9.36 -10.32
C THR A 27 32.35 8.78 -9.44
N ASN A 28 32.81 7.58 -9.78
CA ASN A 28 34.07 7.03 -9.28
C ASN A 28 35.20 7.97 -9.74
N LYS A 29 35.85 8.67 -8.79
CA LYS A 29 37.09 9.41 -9.08
C LYS A 29 38.26 8.41 -9.13
N PRO A 30 39.06 8.37 -10.21
CA PRO A 30 40.34 7.69 -10.18
C PRO A 30 41.25 8.41 -9.19
N TYR A 31 41.80 7.67 -8.23
CA TYR A 31 42.74 8.20 -7.25
C TYR A 31 44.08 8.46 -7.97
N ILE A 32 44.60 9.67 -7.82
CA ILE A 32 45.96 10.02 -8.27
C ILE A 32 46.89 9.65 -7.12
N ILE A 33 47.84 8.76 -7.40
CA ILE A 33 48.88 8.32 -6.47
C ILE A 33 49.81 9.53 -6.20
N PRO A 34 50.05 9.92 -4.94
CA PRO A 34 50.97 11.00 -4.64
C PRO A 34 52.41 10.51 -4.78
N HIS A 35 53.14 11.04 -5.77
CA HIS A 35 54.59 10.91 -5.82
C HIS A 35 55.21 11.85 -4.78
N HIS A 36 55.67 11.30 -3.66
CA HIS A 36 56.52 12.04 -2.74
C HIS A 36 57.93 12.12 -3.33
N THR A 37 58.27 13.25 -3.95
CA THR A 37 59.66 13.62 -4.19
C THR A 37 60.26 14.01 -2.85
N GLN A 38 60.99 13.09 -2.23
CA GLN A 38 61.86 13.42 -1.11
C GLN A 38 63.00 14.29 -1.65
N THR A 39 62.88 15.60 -1.45
CA THR A 39 63.98 16.52 -1.74
C THR A 39 64.98 16.39 -0.60
N ASN A 40 65.87 15.40 -0.69
CA ASN A 40 67.06 15.34 0.14
C ASN A 40 67.97 16.51 -0.27
N ARG A 41 67.74 17.69 0.32
CA ARG A 41 68.80 18.70 0.45
C ARG A 41 69.77 18.15 1.49
N SER A 42 70.71 17.33 1.07
CA SER A 42 71.93 17.14 1.85
C SER A 42 72.58 18.50 1.96
N LEU A 43 72.59 19.06 3.17
CA LEU A 43 73.44 20.19 3.48
C LEU A 43 74.86 19.64 3.39
N CYS A 44 75.56 19.94 2.31
CA CYS A 44 76.99 19.72 2.23
C CYS A 44 77.61 20.62 3.31
N GLU A 45 78.10 20.01 4.39
CA GLU A 45 79.01 20.66 5.33
C GLU A 45 80.27 21.02 4.54
N CYS A 46 80.30 22.23 3.99
CA CYS A 46 81.55 22.82 3.55
C CYS A 46 82.26 23.32 4.81
N ASP A 47 83.41 22.74 5.12
CA ASP A 47 84.31 23.19 6.18
C ASP A 47 84.63 24.68 5.97
N THR A 48 83.94 25.51 6.73
CA THR A 48 84.15 26.95 6.68
C THR A 48 85.47 27.20 7.40
N GLN A 49 86.50 27.56 6.63
CA GLN A 49 87.79 27.95 7.16
C GLN A 49 87.58 28.96 8.29
N LEU A 50 87.84 28.55 9.53
CA LEU A 50 87.57 29.35 10.73
C LEU A 50 88.57 30.53 10.76
N SER A 51 88.20 31.64 10.14
CA SER A 51 88.96 32.88 10.26
C SER A 51 88.88 33.36 11.71
N ASN A 52 89.99 33.30 12.42
CA ASN A 52 90.09 33.61 13.85
C ASN A 52 89.98 35.14 14.08
N TYR A 53 88.76 35.68 13.98
CA TYR A 53 88.44 37.10 14.20
C TYR A 53 88.02 37.41 15.66
N ASP A 54 88.23 36.48 16.61
CA ASP A 54 87.76 36.61 18.00
C ASP A 54 88.32 37.82 18.77
N LYS A 55 89.40 38.43 18.26
CA LYS A 55 90.06 39.60 18.87
C LYS A 55 89.83 40.90 18.11
N ASP A 56 89.10 40.89 16.99
CA ASP A 56 88.77 42.10 16.26
C ASP A 56 87.55 42.79 16.90
N THR A 57 87.80 43.96 17.49
CA THR A 57 86.79 44.78 18.18
C THR A 57 85.63 45.15 17.23
N GLY A 58 85.93 45.36 15.94
CA GLY A 58 84.92 45.64 14.92
C GLY A 58 84.03 44.42 14.66
N MET A 59 84.62 43.24 14.48
CA MET A 59 83.88 41.99 14.24
C MET A 59 83.02 41.59 15.44
N LYS A 60 83.49 41.80 16.68
CA LYS A 60 82.69 41.58 17.89
C LYS A 60 81.42 42.44 17.93
N SER A 61 81.50 43.70 17.52
CA SER A 61 80.32 44.59 17.49
C SER A 61 79.26 44.14 16.47
N VAL A 62 79.70 43.66 15.31
CA VAL A 62 78.82 43.14 14.25
C VAL A 62 78.19 41.81 14.67
N MET A 63 78.97 40.93 15.30
CA MET A 63 78.48 39.68 15.86
C MET A 63 77.41 39.93 16.93
N GLN A 64 77.65 40.87 17.86
CA GLN A 64 76.68 41.24 18.89
C GLN A 64 75.38 41.78 18.28
N GLN A 65 75.47 42.69 17.29
CA GLN A 65 74.29 43.17 16.55
C GLN A 65 73.53 42.07 15.82
N PHE A 66 74.25 41.08 15.28
CA PHE A 66 73.62 39.94 14.61
C PHE A 66 72.89 39.05 15.62
N VAL A 67 73.50 38.78 16.79
CA VAL A 67 72.90 38.01 17.88
C VAL A 67 71.66 38.72 18.43
N ASP A 68 71.73 40.04 18.64
CA ASP A 68 70.60 40.82 19.14
C ASP A 68 69.43 40.82 18.13
N ARG A 69 69.72 41.05 16.83
CA ARG A 69 68.69 40.99 15.77
C ARG A 69 68.11 39.59 15.57
N THR A 70 68.93 38.55 15.67
CA THR A 70 68.43 37.17 15.54
C THR A 70 67.57 36.79 16.73
N SER A 71 67.97 37.15 17.96
CA SER A 71 67.17 36.95 19.17
C SER A 71 65.79 37.61 19.06
N GLN A 72 65.74 38.87 18.59
CA GLN A 72 64.47 39.59 18.37
C GLN A 72 63.58 38.90 17.33
N ARG A 73 64.16 38.47 16.19
CA ARG A 73 63.42 37.71 15.16
C ARG A 73 62.90 36.36 15.67
N PHE A 74 63.65 35.69 16.53
CA PHE A 74 63.25 34.41 17.12
C PHE A 74 62.02 34.59 18.01
N GLU A 75 61.95 35.64 18.84
CA GLU A 75 60.75 35.89 19.66
C GLU A 75 59.55 36.35 18.84
N GLU A 76 59.74 37.20 17.83
CA GLU A 76 58.66 37.52 16.87
C GLU A 76 58.18 36.28 16.11
N TYR A 77 59.07 35.33 15.81
CA TYR A 77 58.69 34.07 15.17
C TYR A 77 57.94 33.13 16.13
N LYS A 78 58.36 33.03 17.40
CA LYS A 78 57.65 32.26 18.44
C LYS A 78 56.25 32.80 18.68
N GLU A 79 56.09 34.12 18.77
CA GLU A 79 54.77 34.73 18.98
C GLU A 79 53.84 34.51 17.78
N ARG A 80 54.34 34.63 16.54
CA ARG A 80 53.57 34.27 15.33
C ARG A 80 53.21 32.78 15.28
N LEU A 81 54.06 31.90 15.79
CA LEU A 81 53.79 30.46 15.87
C LEU A 81 52.72 30.13 16.91
N LYS A 82 52.74 30.80 18.08
CA LYS A 82 51.71 30.66 19.12
C LYS A 82 50.33 30.97 18.54
N ASP A 83 50.16 32.13 17.91
CA ASP A 83 48.87 32.54 17.35
C ASP A 83 48.36 31.56 16.26
N LYS A 84 49.25 31.11 15.37
CA LYS A 84 48.90 30.09 14.35
C LYS A 84 48.55 28.73 14.94
N ARG A 85 49.23 28.31 16.02
CA ARG A 85 48.93 27.06 16.73
C ARG A 85 47.60 27.15 17.47
N GLN A 86 47.33 28.28 18.11
CA GLN A 86 46.07 28.56 18.81
C GLN A 86 44.89 28.50 17.84
N LYS A 87 44.96 29.22 16.71
CA LYS A 87 43.92 29.21 15.67
C LYS A 87 43.61 27.81 15.13
N ARG A 88 44.64 27.02 14.83
CA ARG A 88 44.46 25.62 14.35
C ARG A 88 43.93 24.66 15.43
N LYS A 89 44.17 24.96 16.71
CA LYS A 89 43.60 24.20 17.84
C LYS A 89 42.11 24.52 17.98
N GLU A 90 41.75 25.80 18.01
CA GLU A 90 40.35 26.24 18.07
C GLU A 90 39.52 25.77 16.88
N GLU A 91 40.09 25.80 15.67
CA GLU A 91 39.41 25.29 14.47
C GLU A 91 39.18 23.77 14.54
N ARG A 92 40.15 23.01 15.04
CA ARG A 92 39.98 21.57 15.30
C ARG A 92 38.91 21.31 16.35
N ASP A 93 38.95 22.03 17.48
CA ASP A 93 38.00 21.85 18.57
C ASP A 93 36.57 22.17 18.11
N LYS A 94 36.37 23.26 17.34
CA LYS A 94 35.08 23.58 16.70
C LYS A 94 34.60 22.49 15.74
N ASN A 95 35.49 21.94 14.92
CA ASN A 95 35.14 20.87 13.99
C ASN A 95 34.77 19.57 14.72
N ILE A 96 35.51 19.22 15.79
CA ILE A 96 35.21 18.07 16.64
C ILE A 96 33.85 18.25 17.31
N GLN A 97 33.56 19.43 17.88
CA GLN A 97 32.29 19.73 18.54
C GLN A 97 31.11 19.58 17.56
N LYS A 98 31.23 20.09 16.33
CA LYS A 98 30.23 19.91 15.25
C LYS A 98 29.99 18.44 14.90
N ILE A 99 31.04 17.61 14.88
CA ILE A 99 30.93 16.18 14.59
C ILE A 99 30.19 15.47 15.73
N ILE A 100 30.52 15.78 16.98
CA ILE A 100 29.89 15.19 18.17
C ILE A 100 28.39 15.52 18.22
N GLU A 101 28.03 16.80 18.03
CA GLU A 101 26.61 17.20 18.00
C GLU A 101 25.83 16.49 16.90
N LYS A 102 26.40 16.40 15.70
CA LYS A 102 25.78 15.73 14.56
C LYS A 102 25.59 14.22 14.81
N ASP A 103 26.57 13.58 15.44
CA ASP A 103 26.47 12.16 15.79
C ASP A 103 25.44 11.93 16.91
N LYS A 104 25.35 12.83 17.90
CA LYS A 104 24.34 12.78 18.96
C LYS A 104 22.90 12.88 18.41
N MET A 105 22.66 13.78 17.45
CA MET A 105 21.36 13.87 16.76
C MET A 105 21.06 12.63 15.89
N GLU A 106 22.05 12.10 15.18
CA GLU A 106 21.90 10.87 14.40
C GLU A 106 21.61 9.64 15.27
N LYS A 107 22.14 9.62 16.51
CA LYS A 107 21.94 8.54 17.49
C LYS A 107 20.57 8.62 18.16
N SER A 108 20.09 9.82 18.50
CA SER A 108 18.75 9.99 19.08
C SER A 108 17.62 9.70 18.09
N LEU A 109 17.79 10.06 16.81
CA LEU A 109 16.88 9.64 15.75
C LEU A 109 16.89 8.12 15.55
N ALA A 110 18.05 7.47 15.73
CA ALA A 110 18.16 6.02 15.66
C ALA A 110 17.28 5.33 16.69
N GLU A 111 17.43 5.75 17.93
CA GLU A 111 16.80 5.12 19.07
C GLU A 111 15.28 5.28 18.99
N LYS A 112 14.79 6.44 18.53
CA LYS A 112 13.36 6.66 18.27
C LYS A 112 12.81 5.75 17.17
N VAL A 113 13.53 5.59 16.06
CA VAL A 113 13.11 4.73 14.94
C VAL A 113 13.16 3.25 15.32
N GLU A 114 14.19 2.83 16.05
CA GLU A 114 14.36 1.45 16.52
C GLU A 114 13.29 1.06 17.54
N LYS A 115 12.99 1.95 18.51
CA LYS A 115 11.90 1.76 19.47
C LYS A 115 10.51 1.76 18.81
N GLY A 116 10.33 2.54 17.74
CA GLY A 116 9.12 2.49 16.90
C GLY A 116 9.01 1.18 16.11
N CYS A 117 10.11 0.72 15.50
CA CYS A 117 10.14 -0.50 14.70
C CYS A 117 9.99 -1.77 15.56
N LEU A 118 10.53 -1.79 16.79
CA LEU A 118 10.35 -2.91 17.72
C LEU A 118 8.88 -3.02 18.17
N LYS A 119 8.21 -1.88 18.43
CA LYS A 119 6.79 -1.85 18.75
C LYS A 119 5.92 -2.36 17.59
N CYS A 120 6.22 -1.96 16.35
CA CYS A 120 5.50 -2.47 15.18
C CYS A 120 5.83 -3.94 14.87
N GLY A 121 7.08 -4.37 15.04
CA GLY A 121 7.52 -5.74 14.78
C GLY A 121 6.93 -6.76 15.75
N CYS A 122 6.80 -6.43 17.04
CA CYS A 122 6.11 -7.30 18.01
C CYS A 122 4.60 -7.40 17.75
N ALA A 123 3.97 -6.33 17.23
CA ALA A 123 2.56 -6.35 16.87
C ALA A 123 2.27 -7.20 15.61
N ILE A 124 3.20 -7.24 14.66
CA ILE A 124 3.03 -7.94 13.37
C ILE A 124 3.57 -9.38 13.42
N GLY A 125 4.64 -9.65 14.17
CA GLY A 125 5.31 -10.95 14.21
C GLY A 125 4.84 -11.94 15.29
N GLY A 126 3.98 -11.53 16.23
CA GLY A 126 3.76 -12.25 17.48
C GLY A 126 2.49 -13.10 17.65
N GLY A 127 1.55 -13.16 16.70
CA GLY A 127 0.38 -14.05 16.87
C GLY A 127 -0.90 -13.73 16.08
N VAL A 128 -0.95 -12.63 15.33
CA VAL A 128 -2.17 -12.22 14.61
C VAL A 128 -2.29 -12.87 13.23
N LEU A 129 -1.17 -13.22 12.59
CA LEU A 129 -1.15 -13.78 11.23
C LEU A 129 -1.84 -15.14 11.07
N PRO A 130 -1.71 -16.13 11.99
CA PRO A 130 -2.36 -17.44 11.81
C PRO A 130 -3.89 -17.37 12.00
N VAL A 131 -4.37 -16.52 12.91
CA VAL A 131 -5.78 -16.47 13.29
C VAL A 131 -6.61 -15.70 12.27
N TRP A 132 -6.08 -14.60 11.72
CA TRP A 132 -6.84 -13.78 10.76
C TRP A 132 -7.06 -14.48 9.42
N GLY A 133 -6.16 -15.37 8.98
CA GLY A 133 -6.36 -16.17 7.77
C GLY A 133 -7.48 -17.22 7.90
N LEU A 134 -7.60 -17.86 9.05
CA LEU A 134 -8.64 -18.87 9.31
C LEU A 134 -10.01 -18.23 9.60
N VAL A 135 -10.05 -17.13 10.36
CA VAL A 135 -11.31 -16.44 10.67
C VAL A 135 -11.89 -15.75 9.45
N SER A 136 -11.07 -15.17 8.58
CA SER A 136 -11.56 -14.53 7.34
C SER A 136 -12.15 -15.53 6.36
N GLY A 137 -11.51 -16.68 6.14
CA GLY A 137 -12.01 -17.71 5.21
C GLY A 137 -13.38 -18.27 5.63
N ILE A 138 -13.56 -18.59 6.92
CA ILE A 138 -14.82 -19.11 7.46
C ILE A 138 -15.92 -18.04 7.38
N TRP A 139 -15.60 -16.78 7.69
CA TRP A 139 -16.56 -15.68 7.61
C TRP A 139 -17.01 -15.41 6.17
N TYR A 140 -16.10 -15.43 5.20
CA TYR A 140 -16.44 -15.27 3.78
C TYR A 140 -17.34 -16.40 3.27
N ALA A 141 -17.09 -17.65 3.68
CA ALA A 141 -17.95 -18.77 3.31
C ALA A 141 -19.38 -18.61 3.84
N ILE A 142 -19.53 -18.27 5.13
CA ILE A 142 -20.84 -18.05 5.76
C ILE A 142 -21.58 -16.88 5.10
N LEU A 143 -20.90 -15.75 4.89
CA LEU A 143 -21.48 -14.57 4.27
C LEU A 143 -21.91 -14.86 2.82
N SER A 144 -21.07 -15.58 2.05
CA SER A 144 -21.42 -15.96 0.68
C SER A 144 -22.67 -16.83 0.61
N GLN A 145 -22.84 -17.78 1.53
CA GLN A 145 -24.04 -18.60 1.64
C GLN A 145 -25.29 -17.82 2.08
N GLN A 146 -25.14 -16.80 2.93
CA GLN A 146 -26.27 -15.95 3.31
C GLN A 146 -26.72 -15.06 2.17
N VAL A 147 -25.77 -14.44 1.44
CA VAL A 147 -26.06 -13.59 0.29
C VAL A 147 -26.74 -14.39 -0.82
N THR A 148 -26.32 -15.63 -1.08
CA THR A 148 -26.99 -16.46 -2.08
C THR A 148 -28.42 -16.82 -1.69
N LYS A 149 -28.68 -17.12 -0.41
CA LYS A 149 -30.05 -17.38 0.08
C LYS A 149 -30.96 -16.17 -0.09
N ILE A 150 -30.50 -14.99 0.32
CA ILE A 150 -31.26 -13.73 0.18
C ILE A 150 -31.52 -13.42 -1.30
N ALA A 151 -30.51 -13.58 -2.16
CA ALA A 151 -30.66 -13.35 -3.60
C ALA A 151 -31.65 -14.33 -4.24
N ILE A 152 -31.64 -15.61 -3.86
CA ILE A 152 -32.61 -16.59 -4.33
C ILE A 152 -34.02 -16.19 -3.90
N GLN A 153 -34.22 -15.79 -2.64
CA GLN A 153 -35.52 -15.33 -2.15
C GLN A 153 -36.02 -14.11 -2.92
N LYS A 154 -35.15 -13.14 -3.19
CA LYS A 154 -35.51 -11.95 -3.98
C LYS A 154 -35.83 -12.28 -5.43
N GLY A 155 -35.08 -13.21 -6.03
CA GLY A 155 -35.39 -13.77 -7.34
C GLY A 155 -36.76 -14.43 -7.35
N ILE A 156 -37.10 -15.23 -6.33
CA ILE A 156 -38.42 -15.88 -6.21
C ILE A 156 -39.54 -14.85 -6.16
N GLU A 157 -39.42 -13.84 -5.30
CA GLU A 157 -40.44 -12.77 -5.19
C GLU A 157 -40.69 -12.10 -6.55
N LYS A 158 -39.62 -11.78 -7.29
CA LYS A 158 -39.72 -11.16 -8.62
C LYS A 158 -40.28 -12.11 -9.68
N GLY A 159 -39.86 -13.37 -9.67
CA GLY A 159 -40.39 -14.40 -10.55
C GLY A 159 -41.89 -14.62 -10.35
N ILE A 160 -42.35 -14.66 -9.10
CA ILE A 160 -43.77 -14.81 -8.76
C ILE A 160 -44.57 -13.57 -9.18
N GLU A 161 -44.07 -12.36 -8.93
CA GLU A 161 -44.73 -11.10 -9.33
C GLU A 161 -45.00 -11.06 -10.85
N VAL A 162 -43.98 -11.41 -11.65
CA VAL A 162 -44.12 -11.52 -13.10
C VAL A 162 -45.02 -12.69 -13.48
N GLY A 163 -44.89 -13.84 -12.80
CA GLY A 163 -45.71 -15.01 -13.08
C GLY A 163 -47.20 -14.78 -12.86
N ILE A 164 -47.61 -14.10 -11.78
CA ILE A 164 -49.02 -13.73 -11.54
C ILE A 164 -49.54 -12.85 -12.69
N THR A 165 -48.71 -11.91 -13.15
CA THR A 165 -49.03 -11.04 -14.29
C THR A 165 -49.19 -11.84 -15.58
N GLU A 166 -48.30 -12.80 -15.84
CA GLU A 166 -48.36 -13.69 -17.01
C GLU A 166 -49.58 -14.62 -16.96
N ILE A 167 -49.93 -15.18 -15.79
CA ILE A 167 -51.13 -16.02 -15.62
C ILE A 167 -52.39 -15.24 -15.98
N THR A 168 -52.46 -13.98 -15.54
CA THR A 168 -53.57 -13.08 -15.86
C THR A 168 -53.64 -12.83 -17.38
N LYS A 169 -52.49 -12.63 -18.04
CA LYS A 169 -52.44 -12.47 -19.51
C LYS A 169 -52.93 -13.73 -20.22
N ILE A 170 -52.44 -14.90 -19.83
CA ILE A 170 -52.79 -16.20 -20.42
C ILE A 170 -54.31 -16.42 -20.36
N TYR A 171 -54.93 -16.15 -19.20
CA TYR A 171 -56.39 -16.21 -19.07
C TYR A 171 -57.12 -15.25 -20.02
N ASN A 172 -56.69 -13.99 -20.04
CA ASN A 172 -57.33 -12.92 -20.82
C ASN A 172 -57.16 -13.06 -22.34
N VAL A 173 -56.29 -13.94 -22.83
CA VAL A 173 -56.17 -14.25 -24.27
C VAL A 173 -57.43 -14.94 -24.78
N SER A 174 -57.97 -15.86 -23.99
CA SER A 174 -59.07 -16.74 -24.41
C SER A 174 -60.38 -16.50 -23.67
N HIS A 175 -60.34 -15.83 -22.52
CA HIS A 175 -61.50 -15.61 -21.65
C HIS A 175 -61.70 -14.13 -21.34
N LYS A 176 -62.94 -13.76 -21.02
CA LYS A 176 -63.30 -12.44 -20.49
C LYS A 176 -63.93 -12.66 -19.12
N GLY A 177 -63.24 -12.27 -18.07
CA GLY A 177 -63.73 -12.39 -16.69
C GLY A 177 -62.81 -11.69 -15.71
N GLU A 178 -63.26 -11.60 -14.46
CA GLU A 178 -62.44 -11.05 -13.38
C GLU A 178 -61.40 -12.09 -12.93
N VAL A 179 -60.20 -11.61 -12.62
CA VAL A 179 -59.10 -12.43 -12.08
C VAL A 179 -58.93 -12.07 -10.62
N PRO A 180 -58.88 -13.05 -9.69
CA PRO A 180 -58.71 -12.75 -8.28
C PRO A 180 -57.35 -12.12 -8.03
N VAL A 181 -57.29 -11.19 -7.07
CA VAL A 181 -56.01 -10.62 -6.63
C VAL A 181 -55.23 -11.67 -5.85
N ILE A 182 -54.21 -12.24 -6.48
CA ILE A 182 -53.27 -13.19 -5.88
C ILE A 182 -52.02 -12.42 -5.49
N THR A 183 -51.57 -12.57 -4.24
CA THR A 183 -50.37 -11.90 -3.75
C THR A 183 -49.16 -12.83 -3.77
N VAL A 184 -47.96 -12.24 -3.82
CA VAL A 184 -46.70 -13.00 -3.74
C VAL A 184 -46.62 -13.82 -2.44
N GLN A 185 -47.16 -13.29 -1.34
CA GLN A 185 -47.14 -13.98 -0.04
C GLN A 185 -47.97 -15.27 -0.05
N GLU A 186 -49.16 -15.23 -0.66
CA GLU A 186 -50.04 -16.41 -0.82
C GLU A 186 -49.39 -17.52 -1.64
N MET A 187 -48.62 -17.13 -2.65
CA MET A 187 -47.82 -18.07 -3.44
C MET A 187 -46.69 -18.68 -2.61
N LEU A 188 -45.99 -17.87 -1.81
CA LEU A 188 -44.90 -18.34 -0.97
C LEU A 188 -45.36 -19.28 0.16
N PHE A 189 -46.59 -19.15 0.66
CA PHE A 189 -47.16 -20.06 1.66
C PHE A 189 -47.26 -21.52 1.19
N SER A 190 -47.21 -21.78 -0.13
CA SER A 190 -47.15 -23.14 -0.68
C SER A 190 -45.92 -23.94 -0.22
N GLY A 191 -44.82 -23.26 0.12
CA GLY A 191 -43.52 -23.89 0.34
C GLY A 191 -42.90 -24.53 -0.92
N LYS A 192 -43.53 -24.40 -2.09
CA LYS A 192 -43.06 -25.02 -3.35
C LYS A 192 -41.92 -24.24 -4.02
N PHE A 193 -41.79 -22.95 -3.75
CA PHE A 193 -40.87 -22.04 -4.45
C PHE A 193 -39.56 -21.80 -3.69
N ASN A 194 -38.78 -22.85 -3.38
CA ASN A 194 -37.55 -22.68 -2.57
C ASN A 194 -36.26 -22.51 -3.40
N ASN A 195 -36.21 -23.09 -4.61
CA ASN A 195 -35.00 -23.13 -5.45
C ASN A 195 -35.19 -22.48 -6.83
N GLY A 196 -36.36 -21.87 -7.07
CA GLY A 196 -36.73 -21.29 -8.35
C GLY A 196 -38.24 -21.16 -8.47
N VAL A 197 -38.68 -20.55 -9.57
CA VAL A 197 -40.09 -20.34 -9.88
C VAL A 197 -40.38 -20.99 -11.24
N LYS A 198 -41.30 -21.95 -11.26
CA LYS A 198 -41.84 -22.52 -12.49
C LYS A 198 -43.29 -22.05 -12.63
N LEU A 199 -43.64 -21.59 -13.82
CA LEU A 199 -44.98 -21.10 -14.10
C LEU A 199 -46.04 -22.19 -13.87
N TYR A 200 -45.78 -23.44 -14.27
CA TYR A 200 -46.68 -24.56 -14.04
C TYR A 200 -46.97 -24.80 -12.54
N ASP A 201 -45.94 -24.78 -11.69
CA ASP A 201 -46.10 -24.94 -10.24
C ASP A 201 -46.95 -23.81 -9.62
N MET A 202 -46.96 -22.62 -10.24
CA MET A 202 -47.83 -21.51 -9.85
C MET A 202 -49.29 -21.78 -10.23
N PHE A 203 -49.57 -22.28 -11.43
CA PHE A 203 -50.91 -22.72 -11.83
C PHE A 203 -51.42 -23.83 -10.91
N GLU A 204 -50.56 -24.82 -10.62
CA GLU A 204 -50.89 -25.93 -9.72
C GLU A 204 -51.27 -25.40 -8.32
N HIS A 205 -50.48 -24.50 -7.74
CA HIS A 205 -50.80 -23.92 -6.44
C HIS A 205 -52.09 -23.09 -6.46
N ILE A 206 -52.29 -22.23 -7.46
CA ILE A 206 -53.53 -21.46 -7.60
C ILE A 206 -54.74 -22.39 -7.70
N SER A 207 -54.64 -23.50 -8.44
CA SER A 207 -55.75 -24.46 -8.59
C SER A 207 -56.24 -25.05 -7.27
N THR A 208 -55.41 -25.00 -6.22
CA THR A 208 -55.77 -25.45 -4.87
C THR A 208 -56.36 -24.37 -3.97
N MET A 209 -56.37 -23.10 -4.40
CA MET A 209 -56.92 -21.96 -3.65
C MET A 209 -58.45 -21.85 -3.78
N TYR A 210 -59.18 -22.94 -3.51
CA TYR A 210 -60.62 -23.05 -3.75
C TYR A 210 -61.42 -21.86 -3.19
N GLU A 211 -61.15 -21.43 -1.96
CA GLU A 211 -61.84 -20.31 -1.31
C GLU A 211 -61.72 -18.98 -2.08
N LYS A 212 -60.63 -18.76 -2.83
CA LYS A 212 -60.43 -17.56 -3.65
C LYS A 212 -60.98 -17.69 -5.07
N LEU A 213 -61.28 -18.92 -5.50
CA LEU A 213 -61.73 -19.26 -6.84
C LEU A 213 -63.25 -19.47 -6.91
N GLU A 214 -63.97 -19.22 -5.82
CA GLU A 214 -65.43 -19.29 -5.76
C GLU A 214 -66.10 -17.96 -6.20
N GLY A 215 -67.41 -18.03 -6.46
CA GLY A 215 -68.22 -16.87 -6.83
C GLY A 215 -67.82 -16.26 -8.17
N ASP A 216 -67.52 -14.96 -8.18
CA ASP A 216 -67.21 -14.18 -9.39
C ASP A 216 -65.92 -14.64 -10.11
N TYR A 217 -65.08 -15.45 -9.44
CA TYR A 217 -63.83 -15.98 -9.99
C TYR A 217 -63.91 -17.44 -10.45
N TYR A 218 -65.11 -18.02 -10.47
CA TYR A 218 -65.31 -19.44 -10.82
C TYR A 218 -64.75 -19.79 -12.19
N ASP A 219 -64.98 -18.95 -13.20
CA ASP A 219 -64.50 -19.17 -14.57
C ASP A 219 -62.96 -19.20 -14.64
N PHE A 220 -62.30 -18.33 -13.86
CA PHE A 220 -60.84 -18.33 -13.74
C PHE A 220 -60.34 -19.60 -13.03
N GLY A 221 -61.04 -20.04 -11.97
CA GLY A 221 -60.72 -21.27 -11.25
C GLY A 221 -60.82 -22.52 -12.11
N VAL A 222 -61.91 -22.66 -12.87
CA VAL A 222 -62.11 -23.76 -13.82
C VAL A 222 -61.01 -23.77 -14.89
N TYR A 223 -60.67 -22.59 -15.43
CA TYR A 223 -59.60 -22.46 -16.42
C TYR A 223 -58.25 -22.92 -15.87
N VAL A 224 -57.84 -22.42 -14.72
CA VAL A 224 -56.58 -22.80 -14.07
C VAL A 224 -56.57 -24.29 -13.73
N HIS A 225 -57.70 -24.83 -13.27
CA HIS A 225 -57.80 -26.26 -12.98
C HIS A 225 -57.65 -27.11 -14.24
N GLY A 226 -58.32 -26.76 -15.35
CA GLY A 226 -58.22 -27.47 -16.62
C GLY A 226 -56.81 -27.44 -17.23
N MET A 227 -56.12 -26.30 -17.12
CA MET A 227 -54.70 -26.16 -17.49
C MET A 227 -53.79 -27.16 -16.76
N VAL A 228 -54.08 -27.45 -15.49
CA VAL A 228 -53.26 -28.34 -14.66
C VAL A 228 -53.63 -29.81 -14.87
N THR A 229 -54.92 -30.14 -15.02
CA THR A 229 -55.38 -31.53 -15.04
C THR A 229 -55.54 -32.12 -16.44
N GLU A 230 -55.88 -31.32 -17.45
CA GLU A 230 -56.23 -31.81 -18.79
C GLU A 230 -55.12 -31.59 -19.82
N GLU A 231 -54.43 -30.46 -19.77
CA GLU A 231 -53.43 -30.09 -20.79
C GLU A 231 -52.10 -30.84 -20.61
N GLY A 232 -51.72 -31.13 -19.36
CA GLY A 232 -50.45 -31.78 -19.03
C GLY A 232 -49.23 -30.86 -19.24
N ILE A 233 -48.14 -31.15 -18.55
CA ILE A 233 -46.98 -30.24 -18.46
C ILE A 233 -46.31 -29.96 -19.81
N ASP A 234 -46.28 -30.93 -20.73
CA ASP A 234 -45.59 -30.81 -22.02
C ASP A 234 -46.32 -29.86 -22.99
N ALA A 235 -47.66 -29.99 -23.08
CA ALA A 235 -48.46 -29.08 -23.90
C ALA A 235 -48.50 -27.68 -23.27
N PHE A 236 -48.65 -27.58 -21.95
CA PHE A 236 -48.57 -26.31 -21.22
C PHE A 236 -47.26 -25.57 -21.53
N ASN A 237 -46.11 -26.26 -21.47
CA ASN A 237 -44.82 -25.64 -21.76
C ASN A 237 -44.68 -25.19 -23.21
N THR A 238 -45.31 -25.91 -24.14
CA THR A 238 -45.30 -25.58 -25.57
C THR A 238 -46.13 -24.33 -25.86
N HIS A 239 -47.31 -24.20 -25.25
CA HIS A 239 -48.18 -23.04 -25.46
C HIS A 239 -47.72 -21.78 -24.70
N ASN A 240 -47.07 -21.95 -23.54
CA ASN A 240 -46.72 -20.85 -22.64
C ASN A 240 -45.22 -20.52 -22.63
N GLY A 241 -44.47 -20.91 -23.67
CA GLY A 241 -43.01 -20.76 -23.71
C GLY A 241 -42.51 -19.33 -23.47
N GLU A 242 -43.19 -18.31 -24.02
CA GLU A 242 -42.82 -16.90 -23.82
C GLU A 242 -43.03 -16.45 -22.37
N SER A 243 -44.17 -16.79 -21.77
CA SER A 243 -44.47 -16.48 -20.37
C SER A 243 -43.55 -17.22 -19.41
N ILE A 244 -43.20 -18.48 -19.69
CA ILE A 244 -42.21 -19.24 -18.93
C ILE A 244 -40.84 -18.56 -18.99
N ALA A 245 -40.42 -18.13 -20.18
CA ALA A 245 -39.15 -17.42 -20.35
C ALA A 245 -39.15 -16.07 -19.61
N ALA A 246 -40.28 -15.35 -19.61
CA ALA A 246 -40.44 -14.10 -18.88
C ALA A 246 -40.30 -14.29 -17.35
N VAL A 247 -40.92 -15.34 -16.79
CA VAL A 247 -40.81 -15.68 -15.37
C VAL A 247 -39.38 -16.10 -15.00
N ALA A 248 -38.76 -16.95 -15.81
CA ALA A 248 -37.38 -17.39 -15.60
C ALA A 248 -36.40 -16.21 -15.65
N LYS A 249 -36.60 -15.29 -16.60
CA LYS A 249 -35.81 -14.07 -16.71
C LYS A 249 -36.00 -13.16 -15.49
N ALA A 250 -37.23 -12.94 -15.05
CA ALA A 250 -37.52 -12.11 -13.88
C ALA A 250 -36.90 -12.69 -12.59
N PHE A 251 -36.90 -14.02 -12.45
CA PHE A 251 -36.23 -14.71 -11.36
C PHE A 251 -34.71 -14.47 -11.36
N GLU A 252 -34.04 -14.67 -12.51
CA GLU A 252 -32.59 -14.46 -12.60
C GLU A 252 -32.21 -12.97 -12.49
N ASP A 253 -32.99 -12.06 -13.08
CA ASP A 253 -32.76 -10.61 -12.98
C ASP A 253 -32.90 -10.13 -11.52
N GLY A 254 -33.92 -10.60 -10.79
CA GLY A 254 -34.12 -10.27 -9.37
C GLY A 254 -32.98 -10.80 -8.49
N LYS A 255 -32.53 -12.02 -8.74
CA LYS A 255 -31.39 -12.64 -8.04
C LYS A 255 -30.08 -11.92 -8.35
N ALA A 256 -29.83 -11.56 -9.60
CA ALA A 256 -28.63 -10.85 -10.02
C ALA A 256 -28.56 -9.44 -9.42
N LEU A 257 -29.69 -8.72 -9.38
CA LEU A 257 -29.79 -7.40 -8.77
C LEU A 257 -29.40 -7.42 -7.29
N GLU A 258 -29.94 -8.37 -6.53
CA GLU A 258 -29.67 -8.51 -5.10
C GLU A 258 -28.21 -8.95 -4.84
N PHE A 259 -27.68 -9.86 -5.66
CA PHE A 259 -26.27 -10.25 -5.56
C PHE A 259 -25.32 -9.08 -5.87
N ALA A 260 -25.65 -8.26 -6.88
CA ALA A 260 -24.86 -7.08 -7.25
C ALA A 260 -24.85 -6.00 -6.15
N SER A 261 -25.99 -5.77 -5.48
CA SER A 261 -26.07 -4.79 -4.38
C SER A 261 -25.12 -5.16 -3.23
N HIS A 262 -25.11 -6.43 -2.82
CA HIS A 262 -24.24 -6.94 -1.75
C HIS A 262 -22.76 -7.00 -2.15
N THR A 263 -22.43 -7.38 -3.39
CA THR A 263 -21.02 -7.47 -3.85
C THR A 263 -20.40 -6.09 -4.07
N SER A 264 -21.17 -5.09 -4.48
CA SER A 264 -20.67 -3.72 -4.65
C SER A 264 -20.14 -3.14 -3.32
N SER A 265 -20.83 -3.39 -2.21
CA SER A 265 -20.40 -3.04 -0.85
C SER A 265 -19.06 -3.68 -0.48
N LEU A 266 -18.93 -4.98 -0.77
CA LEU A 266 -17.69 -5.72 -0.52
C LEU A 266 -16.54 -5.21 -1.38
N SER A 267 -16.78 -4.86 -2.64
CA SER A 267 -15.74 -4.37 -3.54
C SER A 267 -15.08 -3.08 -3.03
N ASN A 268 -15.86 -2.14 -2.48
CA ASN A 268 -15.32 -0.92 -1.86
C ASN A 268 -14.46 -1.25 -0.64
N THR A 269 -14.89 -2.21 0.17
CA THR A 269 -14.16 -2.67 1.37
C THR A 269 -12.84 -3.36 0.99
N ILE A 270 -12.86 -4.20 -0.04
CA ILE A 270 -11.67 -4.86 -0.59
C ILE A 270 -10.69 -3.82 -1.12
N ILE A 271 -11.17 -2.83 -1.90
CA ILE A 271 -10.33 -1.75 -2.43
C ILE A 271 -9.68 -0.96 -1.27
N ALA A 272 -10.44 -0.61 -0.23
CA ALA A 272 -9.91 0.08 0.94
C ALA A 272 -8.83 -0.75 1.66
N SER A 273 -9.06 -2.06 1.82
CA SER A 273 -8.08 -3.00 2.40
C SER A 273 -6.78 -3.04 1.58
N VAL A 274 -6.88 -3.18 0.26
CA VAL A 274 -5.71 -3.19 -0.65
C VAL A 274 -4.92 -1.89 -0.57
N VAL A 275 -5.61 -0.73 -0.59
CA VAL A 275 -4.95 0.58 -0.42
C VAL A 275 -4.20 0.65 0.91
N THR A 276 -4.80 0.15 1.99
CA THR A 276 -4.18 0.15 3.32
C THR A 276 -2.92 -0.72 3.36
N ILE A 277 -2.96 -1.92 2.75
CA ILE A 277 -1.80 -2.81 2.62
C ILE A 277 -0.67 -2.13 1.84
N VAL A 278 -0.99 -1.48 0.71
CA VAL A 278 0.00 -0.75 -0.11
C VAL A 278 0.67 0.37 0.69
N VAL A 279 -0.09 1.13 1.49
CA VAL A 279 0.45 2.19 2.36
C VAL A 279 1.40 1.60 3.42
N ILE A 280 1.05 0.47 4.04
CA ILE A 280 1.93 -0.21 5.01
C ILE A 280 3.23 -0.67 4.35
N VAL A 281 3.15 -1.27 3.16
CA VAL A 281 4.33 -1.71 2.40
C VAL A 281 5.22 -0.52 2.04
N LEU A 282 4.65 0.61 1.61
CA LEU A 282 5.42 1.83 1.33
C LEU A 282 6.15 2.35 2.58
N ILE A 283 5.50 2.35 3.74
CA ILE A 283 6.14 2.75 5.01
C ILE A 283 7.32 1.82 5.33
N LEU A 284 7.15 0.50 5.18
CA LEU A 284 8.21 -0.48 5.40
C LEU A 284 9.40 -0.26 4.44
N VAL A 285 9.14 0.05 3.17
CA VAL A 285 10.18 0.37 2.19
C VAL A 285 10.93 1.64 2.57
N ILE A 286 10.23 2.70 3.00
CA ILE A 286 10.86 3.95 3.46
C ILE A 286 11.78 3.68 4.65
N ILE A 287 11.28 2.96 5.66
CA ILE A 287 12.08 2.58 6.84
C ILE A 287 13.31 1.76 6.42
N TYR A 288 13.13 0.78 5.54
CA TYR A 288 14.22 -0.03 5.01
C TYR A 288 15.29 0.82 4.32
N LEU A 289 14.89 1.78 3.47
CA LEU A 289 15.81 2.68 2.78
C LEU A 289 16.57 3.57 3.77
N ILE A 290 15.92 4.10 4.81
CA ILE A 290 16.57 4.89 5.86
C ILE A 290 17.63 4.03 6.58
N LEU A 291 17.27 2.81 6.99
CA LEU A 291 18.20 1.90 7.67
C LEU A 291 19.39 1.53 6.78
N ARG A 292 19.13 1.23 5.50
CA ARG A 292 20.17 0.90 4.51
C ARG A 292 21.13 2.07 4.29
N TYR A 293 20.60 3.28 4.14
CA TYR A 293 21.41 4.49 3.98
C TYR A 293 22.33 4.72 5.19
N ARG A 294 21.79 4.55 6.40
CA ARG A 294 22.57 4.70 7.65
C ARG A 294 23.69 3.69 7.77
N ARG A 295 23.45 2.40 7.44
CA ARG A 295 24.51 1.38 7.41
C ARG A 295 25.63 1.79 6.45
N LYS A 296 25.29 2.24 5.24
CA LYS A 296 26.28 2.70 4.24
C LYS A 296 27.10 3.90 4.73
N LYS A 297 26.46 4.88 5.39
CA LYS A 297 27.15 6.04 5.98
C LYS A 297 28.11 5.64 7.10
N LYS A 298 27.72 4.72 7.98
CA LYS A 298 28.58 4.20 9.06
C LYS A 298 29.84 3.54 8.51
N MET A 299 29.70 2.76 7.42
CA MET A 299 30.85 2.12 6.76
C MET A 299 31.81 3.15 6.13
N LYS A 300 31.29 4.19 5.48
CA LYS A 300 32.11 5.28 4.93
C LYS A 300 32.87 6.05 6.02
N LYS A 301 32.21 6.39 7.14
CA LYS A 301 32.87 7.05 8.30
C LYS A 301 34.01 6.15 8.81
N LYS A 302 33.76 4.86 9.03
CA LYS A 302 34.80 3.90 9.48
C LYS A 302 36.00 3.89 8.54
N ALA A 303 35.79 3.84 7.22
CA ALA A 303 36.86 3.85 6.23
C ALA A 303 37.68 5.14 6.22
N GLN A 304 37.07 6.29 6.53
CA GLN A 304 37.79 7.56 6.66
C GLN A 304 38.65 7.60 7.93
N TYR A 305 38.13 7.12 9.06
CA TYR A 305 38.91 7.06 10.31
C TYR A 305 40.09 6.10 10.21
N THR A 306 39.95 4.93 9.56
CA THR A 306 41.09 4.02 9.35
C THR A 306 42.16 4.61 8.44
N LYS A 307 41.80 5.46 7.47
CA LYS A 307 42.80 6.18 6.66
C LYS A 307 43.58 7.21 7.49
N LEU A 308 42.89 8.03 8.27
CA LEU A 308 43.52 9.06 9.12
C LEU A 308 44.41 8.49 10.24
N LEU A 309 44.22 7.22 10.62
CA LEU A 309 45.01 6.55 11.66
C LEU A 309 46.27 5.87 11.10
N ASN A 310 46.31 5.64 9.79
CA ASN A 310 47.41 4.96 9.09
C ASN A 310 48.35 5.92 8.35
N GLU A 311 48.05 7.22 8.35
CA GLU A 311 48.93 8.34 7.92
C GLU A 311 49.62 8.95 9.14
#